data_AF-A0A4R4Z2Y8-F1
#
_entry.id   AF-A0A4R4Z2Y8-F1
#
_cell.length_a   1.000
_cell.length_b   1.000
_cell.length_c   1.000
_cell.angle_alpha   90.00
_cell.angle_beta   90.00
_cell.angle_gamma   90.00
#
_symmetry.space_group_name_H-M   'P 1'
#
loop_
_entity.id
_entity.type
_entity.pdbx_description
1 polymer ?
#
loop_
_entity_poly.entity_id
_entity_poly.type
_entity_poly.pdbx_seq_one_letter_code
_entity_poly.pdbx_strand_id
1 'polypeptide(L)'
;MTSTTDAADWWSTGISDIGPGSIRFHGYAIQDLIGEVTFPQMIWLMTRGDLPTIGQARLLECALVAAVDHGPQAPSIAAARMAVSCGLPINNAMATGVNLLGDIHGGAGQQCLELLYTLHETGADPRDVIASYKSRKAFIPGFGHRFH
;
A
#
# COMPACT_ATOMS: atom_id res chain seq x y z
N MET A 1 40.77 -14.59 -6.84
CA MET A 1 40.63 -13.12 -6.93
C MET A 1 39.14 -12.80 -6.84
N THR A 2 38.70 -12.35 -5.67
CA THR A 2 37.33 -11.87 -5.45
C THR A 2 37.12 -10.61 -6.28
N SER A 3 36.24 -10.71 -7.26
CA SER A 3 35.76 -9.60 -8.10
C SER A 3 35.30 -8.46 -7.20
N THR A 4 35.78 -7.26 -7.47
CA THR A 4 35.25 -6.02 -6.90
C THR A 4 33.78 -5.89 -7.30
N THR A 5 32.87 -6.07 -6.34
CA THR A 5 31.44 -5.76 -6.51
C THR A 5 31.33 -4.25 -6.74
N ASP A 6 30.79 -3.85 -7.88
CA ASP A 6 30.63 -2.44 -8.23
C ASP A 6 29.60 -1.82 -7.28
N ALA A 7 29.75 -0.55 -6.90
CA ALA A 7 28.74 0.17 -6.11
C ALA A 7 27.38 0.19 -6.83
N ALA A 8 27.39 0.09 -8.16
CA ALA A 8 26.18 -0.09 -8.98
C ALA A 8 25.41 -1.38 -8.64
N ASP A 9 26.08 -2.46 -8.24
CA ASP A 9 25.42 -3.73 -7.89
C ASP A 9 24.57 -3.58 -6.61
N TRP A 10 24.94 -2.66 -5.71
CA TRP A 10 24.26 -2.42 -4.44
C TRP A 10 22.96 -1.62 -4.57
N TRP A 11 22.82 -0.85 -5.65
CA TRP A 11 21.68 0.04 -5.91
C TRP A 11 20.92 -0.33 -7.18
N SER A 12 20.99 -1.60 -7.59
CA SER A 12 20.22 -2.11 -8.71
C SER A 12 18.73 -2.26 -8.35
N THR A 13 17.85 -2.00 -9.31
CA THR A 13 16.39 -2.15 -9.14
C THR A 13 15.75 -2.61 -10.43
N GLY A 14 14.66 -3.38 -10.33
CA GLY A 14 13.81 -3.73 -11.46
C GLY A 14 12.72 -2.70 -11.76
N ILE A 15 12.59 -1.65 -10.93
CA ILE A 15 11.45 -0.71 -10.99
C ILE A 15 11.68 0.39 -12.02
N SER A 16 12.86 1.03 -12.00
CA SER A 16 13.17 2.19 -12.83
C SER A 16 14.53 2.03 -13.49
N ASP A 17 14.60 2.35 -14.77
CA ASP A 17 15.83 2.42 -15.56
C ASP A 17 15.94 3.82 -16.17
N ILE A 18 16.95 4.58 -15.75
CA ILE A 18 17.12 6.01 -16.06
C ILE A 18 18.51 6.25 -16.61
N GLY A 19 18.58 6.87 -17.79
CA GLY A 19 19.81 7.29 -18.44
C GLY A 19 19.61 8.50 -19.35
N PRO A 20 20.67 9.00 -20.01
CA PRO A 20 20.58 10.12 -20.93
C PRO A 20 19.55 9.85 -22.04
N GLY A 21 18.46 10.62 -22.06
CA GLY A 21 17.38 10.49 -23.04
C GLY A 21 16.48 9.25 -22.86
N SER A 22 16.62 8.49 -21.77
CA SER A 22 15.82 7.29 -21.51
C SER A 22 15.31 7.30 -20.07
N ILE A 23 13.99 7.20 -19.91
CA ILE A 23 13.34 6.95 -18.62
C ILE A 23 12.34 5.82 -18.84
N ARG A 24 12.52 4.72 -18.12
CA ARG A 24 11.66 3.55 -18.22
C ARG A 24 11.22 3.09 -16.84
N PHE A 25 9.94 2.73 -16.70
CA PHE A 25 9.38 2.15 -15.50
C PHE A 25 8.92 0.74 -15.83
N HIS A 26 9.47 -0.28 -15.16
CA HIS A 26 9.21 -1.70 -15.45
C HIS A 26 9.27 -2.03 -16.95
N GLY A 27 10.21 -1.41 -17.68
CA GLY A 27 10.40 -1.62 -19.11
C GLY A 27 9.49 -0.80 -20.05
N TYR A 28 8.55 -0.01 -19.54
CA TYR A 28 7.74 0.93 -20.33
C TYR A 28 8.44 2.29 -20.41
N ALA A 29 8.57 2.85 -21.62
CA ALA A 29 9.17 4.17 -21.77
C ALA A 29 8.19 5.25 -21.30
N ILE A 30 8.69 6.27 -20.58
CA ILE A 30 7.81 7.26 -19.93
C ILE A 30 6.93 8.03 -20.93
N GLN A 31 7.43 8.28 -22.14
CA GLN A 31 6.66 8.97 -23.19
C GLN A 31 5.46 8.16 -23.68
N ASP A 32 5.47 6.84 -23.52
CA ASP A 32 4.36 5.97 -23.89
C ASP A 32 3.31 5.90 -22.75
N LEU A 33 3.65 6.39 -21.56
CA LEU A 33 2.78 6.41 -20.39
C LEU A 33 2.11 7.78 -20.19
N ILE A 34 2.84 8.87 -20.44
CA ILE A 34 2.33 10.23 -20.25
C ILE A 34 1.12 10.49 -21.15
N GLY A 35 -0.02 10.79 -20.54
CA GLY A 35 -1.29 11.05 -21.25
C GLY A 35 -2.10 9.79 -21.56
N GLU A 36 -1.50 8.60 -21.48
CA GLU A 36 -2.12 7.33 -21.85
C GLU A 36 -2.56 6.52 -20.62
N VAL A 37 -1.85 6.62 -19.49
CA VAL A 37 -2.20 5.95 -18.24
C VAL A 37 -2.73 6.92 -17.19
N THR A 38 -3.77 6.49 -16.46
CA THR A 38 -4.29 7.24 -15.31
C THR A 38 -3.39 7.07 -14.08
N PHE A 39 -3.54 7.94 -13.09
CA PHE A 39 -2.76 7.86 -11.86
C PHE A 39 -2.90 6.51 -11.10
N PRO A 40 -4.11 5.92 -10.94
CA PRO A 40 -4.25 4.57 -10.38
C PRO A 40 -3.52 3.49 -11.21
N GLN A 41 -3.56 3.58 -12.54
CA GLN A 41 -2.82 2.64 -13.40
C GLN A 41 -1.31 2.79 -13.26
N MET A 42 -0.82 4.02 -13.08
CA MET A 42 0.59 4.28 -12.79
C MET A 42 1.00 3.70 -11.43
N ILE A 43 0.19 3.88 -10.38
CA ILE A 43 0.44 3.26 -9.06
C ILE A 43 0.49 1.74 -9.18
N TRP A 44 -0.45 1.14 -9.92
CA TRP A 44 -0.46 -0.28 -10.19
C TRP A 44 0.84 -0.71 -10.87
N LEU A 45 1.23 -0.05 -11.97
CA LEU A 45 2.47 -0.35 -12.69
C LEU A 45 3.67 -0.32 -11.76
N MET A 46 3.84 0.74 -10.98
CA MET A 46 4.98 0.88 -10.08
C MET A 46 5.05 -0.21 -9.01
N THR A 47 3.89 -0.70 -8.55
CA THR A 47 3.80 -1.67 -7.45
C THR A 47 3.70 -3.13 -7.91
N ARG A 48 3.25 -3.38 -9.13
CA ARG A 48 2.97 -4.72 -9.67
C ARG A 48 3.89 -5.13 -10.81
N GLY A 49 4.48 -4.16 -11.52
CA GLY A 49 5.40 -4.39 -12.64
C GLY A 49 4.74 -4.54 -14.01
N ASP A 50 3.41 -4.58 -14.07
CA ASP A 50 2.62 -4.67 -15.30
C ASP A 50 1.50 -3.62 -15.34
N LEU A 51 0.88 -3.42 -16.51
CA LEU A 51 -0.30 -2.56 -16.62
C LEU A 51 -1.55 -3.34 -16.19
N PRO A 52 -2.47 -2.73 -15.42
CA PRO A 52 -3.70 -3.40 -15.01
C PRO A 52 -4.67 -3.58 -16.17
N THR A 53 -5.48 -4.63 -16.09
CA THR A 53 -6.74 -4.72 -16.83
C THR A 53 -7.69 -3.59 -16.43
N ILE A 54 -8.71 -3.31 -17.26
CA ILE A 54 -9.74 -2.30 -16.96
C ILE A 54 -10.43 -2.58 -15.62
N GLY A 55 -10.71 -3.85 -15.31
CA GLY A 55 -11.35 -4.23 -14.04
C GLY A 55 -10.44 -3.97 -12.84
N GLN A 56 -9.15 -4.30 -12.95
CA GLN A 56 -8.16 -4.05 -11.89
C GLN A 56 -7.96 -2.55 -11.64
N ALA A 57 -7.85 -1.76 -12.71
CA ALA A 57 -7.71 -0.31 -12.60
C ALA A 57 -8.92 0.32 -11.89
N ARG A 58 -10.13 -0.05 -12.29
CA ARG A 58 -11.38 0.42 -11.66
C ARG A 58 -11.47 0.01 -10.20
N LEU A 59 -11.12 -1.24 -9.87
CA LEU A 59 -11.14 -1.70 -8.48
C LEU A 59 -10.13 -0.93 -7.61
N LEU A 60 -8.91 -0.72 -8.11
CA LEU A 60 -7.91 0.06 -7.39
C LEU A 60 -8.37 1.50 -7.20
N GLU A 61 -8.95 2.13 -8.22
CA GLU A 61 -9.52 3.47 -8.11
C GLU A 61 -10.62 3.55 -7.04
N CYS A 62 -11.57 2.61 -7.04
CA CYS A 62 -12.60 2.55 -5.99
C CYS A 62 -11.98 2.40 -4.59
N ALA A 63 -10.97 1.56 -4.44
CA ALA A 63 -10.28 1.38 -3.16
C ALA A 63 -9.56 2.65 -2.69
N LEU A 64 -8.84 3.33 -3.60
CA LEU A 64 -8.15 4.59 -3.31
C LEU A 64 -9.15 5.69 -2.91
N VAL A 65 -10.27 5.80 -3.64
CA VAL A 65 -11.32 6.79 -3.34
C VAL A 65 -11.98 6.50 -1.99
N ALA A 66 -12.30 5.24 -1.69
CA ALA A 66 -12.90 4.86 -0.42
C ALA A 66 -11.99 5.13 0.79
N ALA A 67 -10.67 5.09 0.60
CA ALA A 67 -9.68 5.27 1.66
C ALA A 67 -9.15 6.72 1.79
N VAL A 68 -9.62 7.65 0.95
CA VAL A 68 -8.99 8.98 0.79
C VAL A 68 -8.97 9.82 2.07
N ASP A 69 -9.98 9.69 2.93
CA ASP A 69 -10.07 10.39 4.22
C ASP A 69 -10.98 9.61 5.17
N HIS A 70 -10.70 9.71 6.48
CA HIS A 70 -11.52 9.14 7.54
C HIS A 70 -11.80 10.16 8.67
N GLY A 71 -11.59 11.44 8.38
CA GLY A 71 -11.92 12.55 9.25
C GLY A 71 -10.88 12.84 10.34
N PRO A 72 -11.02 13.99 11.01
CA PRO A 72 -9.96 14.58 11.83
C PRO A 72 -9.62 13.82 13.12
N GLN A 73 -10.42 12.81 13.48
CA GLN A 73 -10.22 11.99 14.68
C GLN A 73 -9.32 10.79 14.42
N ALA A 74 -9.07 10.42 13.16
CA ALA A 74 -8.11 9.37 12.85
C ALA A 74 -6.71 9.80 13.37
N PRO A 75 -5.98 8.92 14.08
CA PRO A 75 -4.71 9.27 14.70
C PRO A 75 -3.71 9.93 13.75
N SER A 76 -3.54 9.40 12.53
CA SER A 76 -2.65 9.97 11.51
C SER A 76 -3.03 11.41 11.12
N ILE A 77 -4.32 11.68 10.96
CA ILE A 77 -4.84 13.00 10.58
C ILE A 77 -4.70 13.98 11.75
N ALA A 78 -5.06 13.56 12.96
CA ALA A 78 -4.89 14.37 14.17
C ALA A 78 -3.42 14.76 14.40
N ALA A 79 -2.49 13.81 14.24
CA ALA A 79 -1.06 14.04 14.39
C ALA A 79 -0.51 14.98 13.30
N ALA A 80 -0.87 14.75 12.03
CA ALA A 80 -0.46 15.64 10.94
C ALA A 80 -0.96 17.08 11.16
N ARG A 81 -2.19 17.26 11.62
CA ARG A 81 -2.75 18.59 11.95
C ARG A 81 -2.00 19.25 13.11
N MET A 82 -1.69 18.50 14.17
CA MET A 82 -0.88 19.02 15.28
C MET A 82 0.50 19.46 14.78
N ALA A 83 1.16 18.66 13.94
CA ALA A 83 2.45 19.01 13.34
C ALA A 83 2.38 20.35 12.57
N VAL A 84 1.35 20.55 11.73
CA VAL A 84 1.12 21.83 11.05
C VAL A 84 0.92 22.97 12.06
N SER A 85 0.14 22.77 13.12
CA SER A 85 -0.07 23.78 14.17
C SER A 85 1.21 24.14 14.93
N CYS A 86 2.17 23.21 15.03
CA CYS A 86 3.50 23.47 15.59
C CYS A 86 4.46 24.17 14.60
N GLY A 87 4.02 24.47 13.39
CA GLY A 87 4.81 25.19 12.38
C GLY A 87 5.66 24.30 11.47
N LEU A 88 5.41 22.98 11.42
CA LEU A 88 6.13 22.10 10.49
C LEU A 88 5.68 22.36 9.04
N PRO A 89 6.60 22.30 8.06
CA PRO A 89 6.24 22.37 6.65
C PRO A 89 5.46 21.12 6.23
N ILE A 90 4.74 21.22 5.10
CA ILE A 90 3.79 20.20 4.64
C ILE A 90 4.40 18.80 4.53
N ASN A 91 5.64 18.67 4.03
CA ASN A 91 6.30 17.37 3.90
C ASN A 91 6.52 16.69 5.26
N ASN A 92 6.89 17.46 6.28
CA ASN A 92 7.12 16.93 7.64
C ASN A 92 5.80 16.61 8.33
N ALA A 93 4.75 17.40 8.07
CA ALA A 93 3.40 17.11 8.56
C ALA A 93 2.83 15.82 7.92
N MET A 94 3.02 15.63 6.61
CA MET A 94 2.64 14.39 5.92
C MET A 94 3.42 13.20 6.49
N ALA A 95 4.74 13.30 6.62
CA ALA A 95 5.57 12.25 7.21
C ALA A 95 5.12 11.89 8.63
N THR A 96 4.74 12.89 9.44
CA THR A 96 4.15 12.67 10.76
C THR A 96 2.90 11.81 10.69
N GLY A 97 1.95 12.13 9.80
CA GLY A 97 0.74 11.34 9.62
C GLY A 97 1.03 9.92 9.09
N VAL A 98 1.91 9.78 8.11
CA VAL A 98 2.29 8.50 7.50
C VAL A 98 2.96 7.57 8.51
N ASN A 99 3.80 8.09 9.40
CA ASN A 99 4.45 7.29 10.45
C ASN A 99 3.47 6.68 11.46
N LEU A 100 2.22 7.15 11.52
CA LEU A 100 1.18 6.54 12.33
C LEU A 100 0.44 5.43 11.59
N LEU A 101 0.65 5.25 10.29
CA LEU A 101 0.09 4.13 9.54
C LEU A 101 0.92 2.87 9.82
N GLY A 102 0.27 1.84 10.36
CA GLY A 102 0.90 0.58 10.74
C GLY A 102 -0.15 -0.46 11.12
N ASP A 103 0.27 -1.53 11.82
CA ASP A 103 -0.57 -2.72 12.06
C ASP A 103 -1.94 -2.41 12.68
N ILE A 104 -2.00 -1.46 13.61
CA ILE A 104 -3.24 -1.08 14.30
C ILE A 104 -4.02 -0.04 13.48
N HIS A 105 -3.35 1.01 13.00
CA HIS A 105 -3.96 2.11 12.26
C HIS A 105 -3.65 1.97 10.77
N GLY A 106 -4.52 1.28 10.04
CA GLY A 106 -4.40 1.02 8.60
C GLY A 106 -4.07 -0.43 8.23
N GLY A 107 -3.47 -1.21 9.13
CA GLY A 107 -3.04 -2.59 8.86
C GLY A 107 -4.14 -3.65 8.75
N ALA A 108 -5.36 -3.35 9.19
CA ALA A 108 -6.47 -4.32 9.23
C ALA A 108 -6.81 -4.92 7.86
N GLY A 109 -6.62 -4.16 6.77
CA GLY A 109 -6.86 -4.64 5.41
C GLY A 109 -5.88 -5.75 5.00
N GLN A 110 -4.59 -5.56 5.26
CA GLN A 110 -3.57 -6.58 4.99
C GLN A 110 -3.82 -7.83 5.84
N GLN A 111 -4.05 -7.67 7.15
CA GLN A 111 -4.29 -8.79 8.06
C GLN A 111 -5.54 -9.62 7.67
N CYS A 112 -6.60 -8.96 7.19
CA CYS A 112 -7.78 -9.64 6.66
C CYS A 112 -7.43 -10.44 5.41
N LEU A 113 -6.70 -9.84 4.48
CA LEU A 113 -6.31 -10.49 3.23
C LEU A 113 -5.40 -11.70 3.48
N GLU A 114 -4.41 -11.60 4.36
CA GLU A 114 -3.53 -12.71 4.77
C GLU A 114 -4.33 -13.88 5.36
N LEU A 115 -5.33 -13.59 6.18
CA LEU A 115 -6.24 -14.60 6.74
C LEU A 115 -7.04 -15.31 5.63
N LEU A 116 -7.59 -14.54 4.69
CA LEU A 116 -8.37 -15.08 3.57
C LEU A 116 -7.51 -15.93 2.62
N TYR A 117 -6.27 -15.51 2.34
CA TYR A 117 -5.32 -16.31 1.56
C TYR A 117 -4.98 -17.61 2.28
N THR A 118 -4.70 -17.56 3.59
CA THR A 118 -4.42 -18.77 4.38
C THR A 118 -5.59 -19.76 4.31
N LEU A 119 -6.83 -19.28 4.44
CA LEU A 119 -8.02 -20.13 4.31
C LEU A 119 -8.15 -20.73 2.91
N HIS A 120 -7.89 -19.93 1.87
CA HIS A 120 -7.95 -20.38 0.48
C HIS A 120 -6.91 -21.46 0.16
N GLU A 121 -5.67 -21.26 0.60
CA GLU A 121 -4.55 -22.17 0.32
C GLU A 121 -4.64 -23.47 1.12
N THR A 122 -5.06 -23.40 2.38
CA THR A 122 -5.14 -24.58 3.26
C THR A 122 -6.45 -25.35 3.11
N GLY A 123 -7.51 -24.71 2.58
CA GLY A 123 -8.85 -25.27 2.56
C GLY A 123 -9.46 -25.47 3.96
N ALA A 124 -8.91 -24.81 4.99
CA ALA A 124 -9.40 -24.92 6.36
C ALA A 124 -10.85 -24.43 6.47
N ASP A 125 -11.65 -25.07 7.33
CA ASP A 125 -13.02 -24.60 7.61
C ASP A 125 -12.95 -23.24 8.33
N PRO A 126 -13.57 -22.17 7.79
CA PRO A 126 -13.64 -20.87 8.46
C PRO A 126 -14.19 -20.94 9.89
N ARG A 127 -15.03 -21.95 10.21
CA ARG A 127 -15.57 -22.16 11.56
C ARG A 127 -14.47 -22.46 12.58
N ASP A 128 -13.45 -23.20 12.20
CA ASP A 128 -12.32 -23.55 13.09
C ASP A 128 -11.45 -22.33 13.37
N VAL A 129 -11.24 -21.49 12.36
CA VAL A 129 -10.54 -20.21 12.50
C VAL A 129 -11.33 -19.31 13.46
N ILE A 130 -12.64 -19.15 13.24
CA ILE A 130 -13.49 -18.35 14.14
C ILE A 130 -13.42 -18.88 15.58
N ALA A 131 -13.49 -20.20 15.78
CA ALA A 131 -13.37 -20.82 17.09
C ALA A 131 -12.01 -20.52 17.75
N SER A 132 -10.92 -20.56 16.99
CA SER A 132 -9.56 -20.22 17.46
C SER A 132 -9.42 -18.75 17.88
N TYR A 133 -10.01 -17.82 17.14
CA TYR A 133 -10.01 -16.41 17.54
C TYR A 133 -10.85 -16.18 18.81
N LYS A 134 -12.02 -16.84 18.92
CA LYS A 134 -12.88 -16.77 20.10
C LYS A 134 -12.19 -17.33 21.35
N SER A 135 -11.51 -18.46 21.26
CA SER A 135 -10.83 -19.09 22.41
C SER A 135 -9.70 -18.22 22.97
N ARG A 136 -8.98 -17.51 22.07
CA ARG A 136 -7.92 -16.56 22.42
C ARG A 136 -8.44 -15.16 22.78
N LYS A 137 -9.76 -14.92 22.71
CA LYS A 137 -10.37 -13.59 22.86
C LYS A 137 -9.73 -12.53 21.95
N ALA A 138 -9.36 -12.93 20.75
CA ALA A 138 -8.72 -12.07 19.76
C ALA A 138 -9.75 -11.50 18.77
N PHE A 139 -9.47 -10.31 18.25
CA PHE A 139 -10.26 -9.71 17.17
C PHE A 139 -9.98 -10.43 15.85
N ILE A 140 -11.02 -10.68 15.05
CA ILE A 140 -10.88 -11.23 13.71
C ILE A 140 -10.62 -10.06 12.75
N PRO A 141 -9.47 -10.01 12.06
CA PRO A 141 -9.16 -8.93 11.12
C PRO A 141 -10.27 -8.75 10.08
N GLY A 142 -10.65 -7.50 9.81
CA GLY A 142 -11.71 -7.17 8.86
C GLY A 142 -13.15 -7.26 9.39
N PHE A 143 -13.35 -7.66 10.66
CA PHE A 143 -14.69 -7.77 11.26
C PHE A 143 -14.89 -6.85 12.46
N GLY A 144 -16.13 -6.38 12.59
CA GLY A 144 -16.59 -5.49 13.66
C GLY A 144 -16.53 -4.02 13.24
N HIS A 145 -17.61 -3.30 13.45
CA HIS A 145 -17.66 -1.87 13.22
C HIS A 145 -18.39 -1.21 14.39
N ARG A 146 -17.90 -0.06 14.87
CA ARG A 146 -18.48 0.62 16.04
C ARG A 146 -19.94 1.05 15.80
N PHE A 147 -20.28 1.31 14.54
CA PHE A 147 -21.57 1.87 14.15
C PHE A 147 -22.39 0.97 13.21
N HIS A 148 -21.83 -0.13 12.71
CA HIS A 148 -22.45 -1.00 11.71
C HIS A 148 -22.33 -2.46 12.11
#